data_AF-A0A7C9AVJ8-F1
#
_entry.id   AF-A0A7C9AVJ8-F1
#
_cell.length_a   1.000
_cell.length_b   1.000
_cell.length_c   1.000
_cell.angle_alpha   90.00
_cell.angle_beta   90.00
_cell.angle_gamma   90.00
#
_symmetry.space_group_name_H-M   'P 1'
#
loop_
_entity.id
_entity.type
_entity.pdbx_description
1 polymer ?
#
loop_
_entity_poly.entity_id
_entity_poly.type
_entity_poly.pdbx_seq_one_letter_code
_entity_poly.pdbx_strand_id
1 'polypeptide(L)'
;MSNDLAVAEFIRELVPDWDDEVMATARFKAFSGQRSDWEPRFRFWRDLIIKIARNFRFLFLSPSQMKNSWFNRGGLVPLCLNDVLLEMYKSGDLLRVSDLGDPRSGRSSWILQKMMSFSGVFRSSNSIDIILNDDRLILSKILEDKAGQVIQTLSESHWTSSCIIT
;
A
#
# COMPACT_ATOMS: atom_id res chain seq x y z
N MET A 1 -4.08 -21.68 -9.39
CA MET A 1 -3.83 -20.81 -10.55
C MET A 1 -3.76 -19.41 -9.99
N SER A 2 -2.58 -18.80 -10.05
CA SER A 2 -2.14 -17.76 -9.11
C SER A 2 -2.96 -16.49 -9.23
N ASN A 3 -3.35 -15.90 -8.09
CA ASN A 3 -4.05 -14.60 -8.01
C ASN A 3 -3.39 -13.52 -8.89
N ASP A 4 -2.10 -13.65 -9.13
CA ASP A 4 -1.30 -12.82 -10.01
C ASP A 4 -1.81 -12.72 -11.46
N LEU A 5 -2.25 -13.82 -12.07
CA LEU A 5 -2.80 -13.80 -13.44
C LEU A 5 -4.13 -13.05 -13.47
N ALA A 6 -4.99 -13.29 -12.46
CA ALA A 6 -6.25 -12.59 -12.33
C ALA A 6 -6.04 -11.09 -12.08
N VAL A 7 -5.01 -10.71 -11.31
CA VAL A 7 -4.63 -9.30 -11.11
C VAL A 7 -4.18 -8.68 -12.44
N ALA A 8 -3.36 -9.38 -13.23
CA ALA A 8 -2.92 -8.88 -14.53
C ALA A 8 -4.10 -8.68 -15.51
N GLU A 9 -5.04 -9.61 -15.56
CA GLU A 9 -6.28 -9.47 -16.35
C GLU A 9 -7.12 -8.29 -15.86
N PHE A 10 -7.33 -8.17 -14.56
CA PHE A 10 -8.06 -7.06 -13.95
C PHE A 10 -7.43 -5.69 -14.23
N ILE A 11 -6.09 -5.60 -14.26
CA ILE A 11 -5.39 -4.37 -14.62
C ILE A 11 -5.69 -3.97 -16.08
N ARG A 12 -5.71 -4.92 -17.01
CA ARG A 12 -6.05 -4.66 -18.43
C ARG A 12 -7.49 -4.20 -18.60
N GLU A 13 -8.42 -4.75 -17.80
CA GLU A 13 -9.81 -4.29 -17.78
C GLU A 13 -9.94 -2.86 -17.23
N LEU A 14 -9.22 -2.54 -16.16
CA LEU A 14 -9.27 -1.22 -15.53
C LEU A 14 -8.53 -0.13 -16.30
N VAL A 15 -7.48 -0.51 -17.05
CA VAL A 15 -6.61 0.42 -17.77
C VAL A 15 -6.56 -0.05 -19.23
N PRO A 16 -7.48 0.44 -20.09
CA PRO A 16 -7.62 -0.04 -21.47
C PRO A 16 -6.35 0.12 -22.32
N ASP A 17 -5.52 1.11 -22.00
CA ASP A 17 -4.25 1.41 -22.65
C ASP A 17 -3.04 0.88 -21.85
N TRP A 18 -3.22 -0.17 -21.05
CA TRP A 18 -2.15 -0.81 -20.29
C TRP A 18 -1.06 -1.42 -21.19
N ASP A 19 -1.51 -2.06 -22.28
CA ASP A 19 -0.65 -2.73 -23.26
C ASP A 19 -0.16 -1.78 -24.38
N ASP A 20 -0.55 -0.50 -24.38
CA ASP A 20 0.02 0.52 -25.26
C ASP A 20 1.46 0.84 -24.83
N GLU A 21 2.45 0.68 -25.73
CA GLU A 21 3.87 0.87 -25.42
C GLU A 21 4.22 2.32 -25.05
N VAL A 22 3.62 3.29 -25.72
CA VAL A 22 3.90 4.71 -25.52
C VAL A 22 3.35 5.15 -24.16
N MET A 23 2.10 4.77 -23.87
CA MET A 23 1.45 5.09 -22.60
C MET A 23 2.10 4.36 -21.44
N ALA A 24 2.45 3.08 -21.59
CA ALA A 24 3.19 2.34 -20.57
C ALA A 24 4.55 2.97 -20.29
N THR A 25 5.33 3.31 -21.33
CA THR A 25 6.64 3.95 -21.18
C THR A 25 6.53 5.27 -20.43
N ALA A 26 5.53 6.09 -20.73
CA ALA A 26 5.30 7.35 -20.03
C ALA A 26 4.95 7.15 -18.54
N ARG A 27 4.10 6.16 -18.22
CA ARG A 27 3.69 5.83 -16.85
C ARG A 27 4.79 5.21 -16.00
N PHE A 28 5.72 4.50 -16.63
CA PHE A 28 6.79 3.75 -15.95
C PHE A 28 8.01 4.63 -15.64
N LYS A 29 8.01 5.91 -16.05
CA LYS A 29 9.08 6.87 -15.74
C LYS A 29 9.15 7.18 -14.24
N ALA A 30 10.37 7.35 -13.74
CA ALA A 30 10.64 7.83 -12.39
C ALA A 30 9.99 9.20 -12.11
N PHE A 31 9.79 9.52 -10.83
CA PHE A 31 9.33 10.84 -10.43
C PHE A 31 10.42 11.89 -10.66
N SER A 32 10.03 13.09 -11.12
CA SER A 32 10.96 14.22 -11.23
C SER A 32 11.09 14.93 -9.87
N GLY A 33 11.97 15.94 -9.78
CA GLY A 33 12.13 16.72 -8.56
C GLY A 33 10.92 17.60 -8.21
N GLN A 34 10.09 17.96 -9.20
CA GLN A 34 8.98 18.89 -9.01
C GLN A 34 7.64 18.14 -8.88
N ARG A 35 6.93 18.38 -7.77
CA ARG A 35 5.69 17.67 -7.42
C ARG A 35 4.61 17.75 -8.48
N SER A 36 4.41 18.90 -9.11
CA SER A 36 3.39 19.09 -10.17
C SER A 36 3.51 18.08 -11.31
N ASP A 37 4.73 17.63 -11.61
CA ASP A 37 5.03 16.83 -12.80
C ASP A 37 4.78 15.34 -12.56
N TRP A 38 4.81 14.92 -11.30
CA TRP A 38 4.63 13.51 -10.92
C TRP A 38 3.36 13.26 -10.13
N GLU A 39 2.72 14.27 -9.53
CA GLU A 39 1.49 14.13 -8.76
C GLU A 39 0.37 13.39 -9.52
N PRO A 40 0.09 13.66 -10.82
CA PRO A 40 -0.91 12.89 -11.57
C PRO A 40 -0.54 11.40 -11.70
N ARG A 41 0.75 11.11 -11.91
CA ARG A 41 1.26 9.72 -12.00
C ARG A 41 1.18 9.02 -10.65
N PHE A 42 1.52 9.72 -9.57
CA PHE A 42 1.35 9.21 -8.21
C PHE A 42 -0.10 8.83 -7.93
N ARG A 43 -1.05 9.72 -8.21
CA ARG A 43 -2.48 9.44 -8.01
C ARG A 43 -2.94 8.24 -8.83
N PHE A 44 -2.55 8.16 -10.10
CA PHE A 44 -2.84 7.01 -10.95
C PHE A 44 -2.38 5.70 -10.30
N TRP A 45 -1.11 5.61 -9.92
CA TRP A 45 -0.55 4.39 -9.34
C TRP A 45 -1.15 4.04 -7.98
N ARG A 46 -1.29 5.03 -7.09
CA ARG A 46 -1.94 4.85 -5.78
C ARG A 46 -3.36 4.31 -5.93
N ASP A 47 -4.16 4.94 -6.78
CA ASP A 47 -5.55 4.57 -6.96
C ASP A 47 -5.68 3.18 -7.61
N LEU A 48 -4.78 2.83 -8.54
CA LEU A 48 -4.70 1.50 -9.12
C LEU A 48 -4.40 0.43 -8.06
N ILE A 49 -3.38 0.65 -7.21
CA ILE A 49 -3.01 -0.25 -6.12
C ILE A 49 -4.19 -0.48 -5.17
N ILE A 50 -4.88 0.59 -4.77
CA ILE A 50 -6.05 0.50 -3.88
C ILE A 50 -7.20 -0.26 -4.55
N LYS A 51 -7.47 -0.03 -5.83
CA LYS A 51 -8.53 -0.74 -6.57
C LYS A 51 -8.25 -2.23 -6.66
N ILE A 52 -7.02 -2.62 -6.99
CA ILE A 52 -6.59 -4.03 -7.01
C ILE A 52 -6.80 -4.64 -5.62
N ALA A 53 -6.26 -3.99 -4.58
CA ALA A 53 -6.35 -4.49 -3.22
C ALA A 53 -7.81 -4.65 -2.75
N ARG A 54 -8.71 -3.74 -3.13
CA ARG A 54 -10.15 -3.86 -2.84
C ARG A 54 -10.78 -5.04 -3.57
N ASN A 55 -10.55 -5.16 -4.87
CA ASN A 55 -11.15 -6.21 -5.70
C ASN A 55 -10.78 -7.61 -5.19
N PHE A 56 -9.51 -7.80 -4.88
CA PHE A 56 -8.98 -9.08 -4.40
C PHE A 56 -8.97 -9.22 -2.87
N ARG A 57 -9.49 -8.22 -2.15
CA ARG A 57 -9.54 -8.16 -0.67
C ARG A 57 -8.19 -8.32 0.01
N PHE A 58 -7.12 -7.85 -0.64
CA PHE A 58 -5.78 -7.83 -0.10
C PHE A 58 -5.67 -6.80 1.03
N LEU A 59 -5.37 -7.28 2.23
CA LEU A 59 -4.99 -6.42 3.36
C LEU A 59 -3.49 -6.11 3.33
N PHE A 60 -2.70 -7.09 2.89
CA PHE A 60 -1.25 -6.99 2.80
C PHE A 60 -0.82 -6.84 1.34
N LEU A 61 0.16 -5.99 1.09
CA LEU A 61 0.81 -5.81 -0.19
C LEU A 61 2.26 -6.27 -0.07
N SER A 62 2.74 -6.96 -1.11
CA SER A 62 4.14 -7.32 -1.27
C SER A 62 4.75 -6.46 -2.39
N PRO A 63 5.62 -5.48 -2.06
CA PRO A 63 6.36 -4.71 -3.05
C PRO A 63 7.05 -5.60 -4.10
N SER A 64 7.63 -6.73 -3.69
CA SER A 64 8.29 -7.65 -4.62
C SER A 64 7.31 -8.32 -5.57
N GLN A 65 6.12 -8.73 -5.09
CA GLN A 65 5.06 -9.28 -5.93
C GLN A 65 4.52 -8.24 -6.91
N MET A 66 4.27 -7.02 -6.44
CA MET A 66 3.80 -5.92 -7.29
C MET A 66 4.79 -5.63 -8.42
N LYS A 67 6.08 -5.62 -8.09
CA LYS A 67 7.18 -5.37 -9.03
C LYS A 67 7.35 -6.49 -10.05
N ASN A 68 7.39 -7.74 -9.57
CA ASN A 68 7.80 -8.89 -10.37
C ASN A 68 6.63 -9.54 -11.11
N SER A 69 5.40 -9.33 -10.65
CA SER A 69 4.21 -9.98 -11.17
C SER A 69 3.15 -8.99 -11.67
N TRP A 70 2.58 -8.16 -10.79
CA TRP A 70 1.39 -7.37 -11.15
C TRP A 70 1.68 -6.30 -12.20
N PHE A 71 2.79 -5.59 -12.05
CA PHE A 71 3.17 -4.48 -12.93
C PHE A 71 4.34 -4.81 -13.86
N ASN A 72 4.73 -6.08 -13.93
CA ASN A 72 5.80 -6.54 -14.81
C ASN A 72 5.26 -6.76 -16.23
N ARG A 73 5.77 -5.98 -17.17
CA ARG A 73 5.46 -6.12 -18.60
C ARG A 73 6.68 -6.64 -19.34
N GLY A 74 6.79 -7.97 -19.43
CA GLY A 74 7.86 -8.61 -20.21
C GLY A 74 9.27 -8.22 -19.76
N GLY A 75 9.48 -7.97 -18.47
CA GLY A 75 10.74 -7.51 -17.88
C GLY A 75 10.80 -6.00 -17.60
N LEU A 76 9.83 -5.22 -18.10
CA LEU A 76 9.71 -3.80 -17.76
C LEU A 76 8.92 -3.62 -16.47
N VAL A 77 9.48 -2.82 -15.57
CA VAL A 77 8.92 -2.53 -14.25
C VAL A 77 8.79 -1.01 -14.09
N PRO A 78 7.72 -0.49 -13.45
CA PRO A 78 7.57 0.94 -13.24
C PRO A 78 8.69 1.48 -12.34
N LEU A 79 9.50 2.40 -12.85
CA LEU A 79 10.61 2.98 -12.10
C LEU A 79 10.14 3.82 -10.92
N CYS A 80 8.96 4.42 -11.03
CA CYS A 80 8.35 5.20 -9.96
C CYS A 80 7.67 4.38 -8.87
N LEU A 81 7.58 3.04 -8.97
CA LEU A 81 6.79 2.23 -8.04
C LEU A 81 7.27 2.40 -6.59
N ASN A 82 8.59 2.44 -6.38
CA ASN A 82 9.16 2.64 -5.06
C ASN A 82 8.81 4.01 -4.49
N ASP A 83 8.85 5.07 -5.32
CA ASP A 83 8.47 6.42 -4.93
C ASP A 83 6.97 6.51 -4.60
N VAL A 84 6.13 5.79 -5.35
CA VAL A 84 4.68 5.68 -5.07
C VAL A 84 4.46 5.05 -3.69
N LEU A 85 5.09 3.91 -3.41
CA LEU A 85 4.93 3.21 -2.13
C LEU A 85 5.44 4.06 -0.96
N LEU A 86 6.55 4.76 -1.14
CA LEU A 86 7.08 5.70 -0.14
C LEU A 86 6.11 6.85 0.12
N GLU A 87 5.55 7.44 -0.93
CA GLU A 87 4.63 8.57 -0.79
C GLU A 87 3.29 8.12 -0.18
N MET A 88 2.81 6.91 -0.52
CA MET A 88 1.67 6.27 0.15
C MET A 88 1.92 5.98 1.63
N TYR A 89 3.15 5.60 1.99
CA TYR A 89 3.54 5.44 3.40
C TYR A 89 3.52 6.78 4.14
N LYS A 90 4.10 7.83 3.53
CA LYS A 90 4.12 9.18 4.10
C LYS A 90 2.73 9.79 4.27
N SER A 91 1.79 9.51 3.35
CA SER A 91 0.40 9.95 3.47
C SER A 91 -0.41 9.15 4.49
N GLY A 92 0.12 8.04 5.00
CA GLY A 92 -0.56 7.13 5.92
C GLY A 92 -1.48 6.11 5.23
N ASP A 93 -1.45 6.05 3.89
CA ASP A 93 -2.18 5.03 3.12
C ASP A 93 -1.59 3.62 3.37
N LEU A 94 -0.29 3.53 3.65
CA LEU A 94 0.42 2.30 3.98
C LEU A 94 1.00 2.34 5.39
N LEU A 95 0.99 1.18 6.06
CA LEU A 95 1.68 0.93 7.31
C LEU A 95 2.67 -0.23 7.12
N ARG A 96 3.79 -0.21 7.84
CA ARG A 96 4.64 -1.39 7.94
C ARG A 96 4.15 -2.28 9.07
N VAL A 97 4.35 -3.58 8.94
CA VAL A 97 4.10 -4.51 10.05
C VAL A 97 5.00 -4.16 11.25
N SER A 98 6.23 -3.78 10.97
CA SER A 98 7.20 -3.32 11.98
C SER A 98 6.76 -2.08 12.75
N ASP A 99 5.91 -1.23 12.16
CA ASP A 99 5.38 -0.01 12.82
C ASP A 99 4.22 -0.29 13.79
N LEU A 100 3.62 -1.49 13.75
CA LEU A 100 2.46 -1.81 14.58
C LEU A 100 2.79 -2.04 16.06
N GLY A 101 4.08 -2.04 16.43
CA GLY A 101 4.54 -2.32 17.79
C GLY A 101 4.25 -3.77 18.20
N ASP A 102 5.09 -4.31 19.08
CA ASP A 102 4.75 -5.58 19.73
C ASP A 102 3.59 -5.31 20.70
N PRO A 103 2.42 -5.98 20.58
CA PRO A 103 1.31 -5.81 21.53
C PRO A 103 1.69 -6.19 22.98
N ARG A 104 2.83 -6.87 23.20
CA ARG A 104 3.41 -7.13 24.53
C ARG A 104 4.31 -6.00 25.03
N SER A 105 4.75 -5.10 24.16
CA SER A 105 5.50 -3.90 24.52
C SER A 105 4.51 -2.79 24.88
N GLY A 106 4.68 -2.15 26.04
CA GLY A 106 3.71 -1.21 26.60
C GLY A 106 3.28 -0.09 25.62
N ARG A 107 1.99 0.28 25.68
CA ARG A 107 1.29 1.28 24.83
C ARG A 107 2.02 2.61 24.59
N SER A 108 3.00 2.97 25.42
CA SER A 108 3.79 4.19 25.30
C SER A 108 4.81 4.18 24.16
N SER A 109 5.27 3.01 23.72
CA SER A 109 6.23 2.88 22.61
C SER A 109 5.62 3.34 21.27
N TRP A 110 4.34 3.02 21.05
CA TRP A 110 3.61 3.33 19.82
C TRP A 110 3.38 4.83 19.60
N ILE A 111 3.00 5.57 20.65
CA ILE A 111 2.78 7.03 20.57
C ILE A 111 4.11 7.74 20.29
N LEU A 112 5.18 7.33 20.97
CA LEU A 112 6.51 7.89 20.79
C LEU A 112 7.06 7.61 19.39
N GLN A 113 6.88 6.39 18.86
CA GLN A 113 7.24 6.05 17.48
C GLN A 113 6.46 6.89 16.47
N LYS A 114 5.15 7.04 16.65
CA LYS A 114 4.30 7.85 15.77
C LYS A 114 4.68 9.33 15.78
N MET A 115 5.07 9.88 16.94
CA MET A 115 5.60 11.25 17.07
C MET A 115 6.96 11.42 16.39
N MET A 116 7.86 10.42 16.49
CA MET A 116 9.18 10.44 15.84
C MET A 116 9.08 10.35 14.31
N SER A 117 8.11 9.61 13.78
CA SER A 117 7.82 9.57 12.34
C SER A 117 7.30 10.91 11.81
N PHE A 118 6.60 11.69 12.64
CA PHE A 118 6.06 13.00 12.25
C PHE A 118 7.10 14.14 12.31
N SER A 119 8.10 14.05 13.21
CA SER A 119 9.13 15.08 13.41
C SER A 119 10.27 15.06 12.40
N GLY A 120 10.21 14.22 11.36
CA GLY A 120 11.15 14.26 10.24
C GLY A 120 12.58 13.82 10.56
N VAL A 121 12.82 13.19 11.71
CA VAL A 121 14.16 12.72 12.14
C VAL A 121 14.68 11.58 11.24
N PHE A 122 13.80 10.86 10.54
CA PHE A 122 14.16 9.87 9.51
C PHE A 122 14.02 10.44 8.09
N ARG A 123 14.49 11.65 7.85
CA ARG A 123 14.58 12.20 6.49
C ARG A 123 15.85 11.71 5.80
N SER A 124 15.66 11.21 4.59
CA SER A 124 16.64 11.10 3.49
C SER A 124 17.27 9.71 3.30
N SER A 125 17.04 9.14 2.11
CA SER A 125 17.56 7.88 1.54
C SER A 125 17.18 6.55 2.22
N ASN A 126 17.31 6.40 3.53
CA ASN A 126 17.15 5.08 4.19
C ASN A 126 15.70 4.57 4.23
N SER A 127 14.71 5.46 4.11
CA SER A 127 13.29 5.08 4.23
C SER A 127 12.78 4.26 3.05
N ILE A 128 13.31 4.46 1.85
CA ILE A 128 12.98 3.63 0.68
C ILE A 128 13.48 2.21 0.92
N ASP A 129 14.75 2.04 1.24
CA ASP A 129 15.34 0.70 1.46
C ASP A 129 14.67 -0.04 2.61
N ILE A 130 14.28 0.66 3.68
CA ILE A 130 13.59 0.01 4.81
C ILE A 130 12.15 -0.42 4.41
N ILE A 131 11.42 0.40 3.64
CA ILE A 131 10.08 0.02 3.17
C ILE A 131 10.16 -1.10 2.14
N LEU A 132 11.15 -1.08 1.26
CA LEU A 132 11.35 -2.12 0.25
C LEU A 132 11.87 -3.43 0.84
N ASN A 133 12.60 -3.38 1.95
CA ASN A 133 12.99 -4.58 2.70
C ASN A 133 11.78 -5.21 3.42
N ASP A 134 10.74 -4.44 3.71
CA ASP A 134 9.52 -4.95 4.33
C ASP A 134 8.57 -5.44 3.22
N ASP A 135 8.66 -6.72 2.86
CA ASP A 135 7.85 -7.29 1.79
C ASP A 135 6.36 -7.50 2.18
N ARG A 136 5.95 -6.90 3.29
CA ARG A 136 4.60 -7.00 3.83
C ARG A 136 4.14 -5.65 4.37
N LEU A 137 3.53 -4.87 3.49
CA LEU A 137 2.91 -3.59 3.79
C LEU A 137 1.42 -3.78 4.05
N ILE A 138 0.83 -2.99 4.94
CA ILE A 138 -0.60 -3.02 5.27
C ILE A 138 -1.26 -1.82 4.63
N LEU A 139 -2.36 -2.05 3.90
CA LEU A 139 -3.14 -0.97 3.31
C LEU A 139 -4.16 -0.45 4.35
N SER A 140 -3.90 0.75 4.89
CA SER A 140 -4.70 1.36 5.95
C SER A 140 -6.17 1.39 5.61
N LYS A 141 -6.51 1.72 4.36
CA LYS A 141 -7.91 1.84 3.95
C LYS A 141 -8.67 0.51 4.02
N ILE A 142 -8.01 -0.60 3.64
CA ILE A 142 -8.62 -1.93 3.72
C ILE A 142 -8.70 -2.40 5.18
N LEU A 143 -7.71 -2.04 6.00
CA LEU A 143 -7.75 -2.31 7.43
C LEU A 143 -8.93 -1.61 8.11
N GLU A 144 -9.15 -0.34 7.82
CA GLU A 144 -10.30 0.44 8.30
C GLU A 144 -11.63 -0.17 7.83
N ASP A 145 -11.74 -0.51 6.53
CA ASP A 145 -12.95 -1.11 5.96
C ASP A 145 -13.27 -2.46 6.67
N LYS A 146 -12.25 -3.27 6.96
CA LYS A 146 -12.42 -4.53 7.72
C LYS A 146 -12.75 -4.30 9.19
N ALA A 147 -12.11 -3.34 9.84
CA ALA A 147 -12.42 -2.99 11.23
C ALA A 147 -13.87 -2.51 11.36
N GLY A 148 -14.36 -1.72 10.40
CA GLY A 148 -15.76 -1.32 10.31
C GLY A 148 -16.72 -2.50 10.20
N GLN A 149 -16.39 -3.50 9.36
CA GLN A 149 -17.20 -4.73 9.24
C GLN A 149 -17.25 -5.51 10.55
N VAL A 150 -16.13 -5.61 11.28
CA VAL A 150 -16.09 -6.27 12.59
C VAL A 150 -16.98 -5.52 13.59
N ILE A 151 -16.84 -4.19 13.69
CA ILE A 151 -17.66 -3.36 14.59
C ILE A 151 -19.14 -3.52 14.25
N GLN A 152 -19.50 -3.48 12.97
CA GLN A 152 -20.87 -3.67 12.52
C GLN A 152 -21.42 -5.03 12.94
N THR A 153 -20.68 -6.11 12.65
CA THR A 153 -21.07 -7.48 13.00
C THR A 153 -21.29 -7.64 14.51
N LEU A 154 -20.42 -7.03 15.32
CA LEU A 154 -20.55 -7.04 16.78
C LEU A 154 -21.75 -6.22 17.27
N SER A 155 -22.04 -5.09 16.63
CA SER A 155 -23.17 -4.23 16.99
C SER A 155 -24.53 -4.85 16.66
N GLU A 156 -24.60 -5.68 15.62
CA GLU A 156 -25.81 -6.39 15.21
C GLU A 156 -26.08 -7.64 16.06
N SER A 157 -25.10 -8.05 16.86
CA SER A 157 -25.20 -9.18 17.78
C SER A 157 -25.33 -8.68 19.23
N HIS A 158 -25.76 -9.55 20.16
CA HIS A 158 -26.00 -9.16 21.56
C HIS A 158 -24.71 -8.89 22.37
N TRP A 159 -23.63 -8.48 21.71
CA TRP A 159 -22.35 -8.22 22.35
C TRP A 159 -22.40 -6.90 23.11
N THR A 160 -21.86 -6.94 24.33
CA THR A 160 -21.71 -5.76 25.17
C THR A 160 -20.23 -5.48 25.39
N SER A 161 -19.88 -4.30 25.93
CA SER A 161 -18.50 -3.91 26.18
C SER A 161 -17.75 -4.78 27.20
N SER A 162 -18.45 -5.71 27.87
CA SER A 162 -17.87 -6.69 28.80
C SER A 162 -17.54 -8.04 28.16
N CYS A 163 -17.93 -8.27 26.91
CA CYS A 163 -17.69 -9.52 26.21
C CYS A 163 -16.27 -9.53 25.59
N ILE A 164 -15.55 -10.65 25.75
CA ILE A 164 -14.18 -10.83 25.24
C ILE A 164 -14.19 -11.86 24.11
N ILE A 165 -13.55 -11.53 22.99
CA ILE A 165 -13.35 -12.41 21.83
C ILE A 165 -11.86 -12.52 21.55
N THR A 166 -11.41 -13.72 21.24
CA THR A 166 -10.05 -14.03 20.79
C THR A 166 -10.05 -14.48 19.34
#